data_AF-A0A2V8YCW6-F1
#
_entry.id   AF-A0A2V8YCW6-F1
#
_cell.length_a   1.000
_cell.length_b   1.000
_cell.length_c   1.000
_cell.angle_alpha   90.00
_cell.angle_beta   90.00
_cell.angle_gamma   90.00
#
_symmetry.space_group_name_H-M   'P 1'
#
loop_
_entity.id
_entity.type
_entity.pdbx_description
1 polymer ?
#
loop_
_entity_poly.entity_id
_entity_poly.type
_entity_poly.pdbx_seq_one_letter_code
_entity_poly.pdbx_strand_id
1 'polypeptide(L)' 'MRQAIYARERGRCFYCLGQISVLGQCLEHVVPQPEFGRNSYRNLVPCCLECNSRKGAGSARDFSAGFIAGAT' A
#
# COMPACT_ATOMS: atom_id res chain seq x y z
N MET A 1 9.77 -6.17 11.27
CA MET A 1 9.52 -5.73 9.88
C MET A 1 8.30 -4.80 9.76
N ARG A 2 7.08 -5.22 10.16
CA ARG A 2 5.85 -4.43 9.93
C ARG A 2 5.89 -3.04 10.56
N GLN A 3 6.23 -2.94 11.86
CA GLN A 3 6.34 -1.66 12.57
C GLN A 3 7.30 -0.67 11.89
N ALA A 4 8.44 -1.16 11.37
CA ALA A 4 9.41 -0.33 10.66
C ALA A 4 8.87 0.21 9.32
N ILE A 5 7.98 -0.54 8.66
CA ILE A 5 7.31 -0.08 7.42
C ILE A 5 6.25 0.97 7.75
N TYR A 6 5.46 0.78 8.83
CA TYR A 6 4.52 1.81 9.29
C TYR A 6 5.23 3.08 9.74
N ALA A 7 6.34 2.96 10.48
CA ALA A 7 7.12 4.10 10.92
C ALA A 7 7.71 4.88 9.73
N ARG A 8 8.17 4.19 8.69
CA ARG A 8 8.68 4.79 7.44
C ARG A 8 7.67 5.73 6.80
N GLU A 9 6.41 5.29 6.67
CA GLU A 9 5.33 6.09 6.09
C GLU A 9 4.58 6.93 7.14
N ARG A 10 5.11 7.06 8.36
CA ARG A 10 4.51 7.84 9.46
C ARG A 10 3.07 7.43 9.79
N GLY A 11 2.77 6.13 9.69
CA GLY A 11 1.45 5.57 9.97
C GLY A 11 0.38 5.92 8.91
N ARG A 12 0.79 6.36 7.71
CA ARG A 12 -0.14 6.74 6.63
C ARG A 12 -0.21 5.67 5.55
N CYS A 13 -1.35 5.66 4.85
CA CYS A 13 -1.55 4.85 3.66
C CYS A 13 -0.65 5.34 2.53
N PHE A 14 0.07 4.41 1.89
CA PHE A 14 0.93 4.72 0.77
C PHE A 14 0.17 5.29 -0.44
N TYR A 15 -1.10 4.93 -0.60
CA TYR A 15 -1.91 5.36 -1.75
C TYR A 15 -2.65 6.68 -1.50
N CYS A 16 -3.51 6.73 -0.48
CA CYS A 16 -4.34 7.91 -0.22
C CYS A 16 -3.73 8.92 0.75
N LEU A 17 -2.56 8.62 1.34
CA LEU A 17 -1.88 9.42 2.36
C LEU A 17 -2.67 9.63 3.68
N GLY A 18 -3.86 9.02 3.78
CA GLY A 18 -4.70 9.06 4.98
C GLY A 18 -4.11 8.27 6.14
N GLN A 19 -4.51 8.61 7.37
CA GLN A 19 -4.05 7.93 8.58
C GLN A 19 -4.61 6.50 8.64
N ILE A 20 -3.74 5.53 8.93
CA ILE A 20 -4.17 4.13 9.09
C ILE A 20 -4.55 3.92 10.56
N SER A 21 -5.79 3.47 10.79
CA SER A 21 -6.23 3.03 12.11
C SER A 21 -5.54 1.73 12.51
N VAL A 22 -5.36 1.50 13.81
CA VAL A 22 -4.72 0.27 14.33
C VAL A 22 -5.43 -1.01 13.83
N LEU A 23 -6.75 -0.95 13.65
CA LEU A 23 -7.56 -2.07 13.17
C LEU A 23 -7.48 -2.29 11.65
N GLY A 24 -7.06 -1.27 10.88
CA GLY A 24 -6.97 -1.29 9.42
C GLY A 24 -5.55 -1.44 8.89
N GLN A 25 -4.62 -1.93 9.72
CA GLN A 25 -3.20 -2.06 9.38
C GLN A 25 -2.94 -3.23 8.42
N CYS A 26 -2.92 -2.95 7.11
CA CYS A 26 -2.47 -3.89 6.08
C CYS A 26 -1.08 -3.52 5.52
N LEU A 27 -0.28 -4.54 5.21
CA LEU A 27 0.92 -4.38 4.37
C LEU A 27 0.63 -4.99 3.01
N GLU A 28 1.06 -4.28 1.98
CA GLU A 28 0.73 -4.62 0.61
C GLU A 28 1.98 -4.58 -0.27
N HIS A 29 2.02 -5.45 -1.28
CA HIS A 29 3.12 -5.49 -2.24
C HIS A 29 2.93 -4.43 -3.31
N VAL A 30 3.97 -3.60 -3.51
CA VAL A 30 4.01 -2.63 -4.60
C VAL A 30 4.08 -3.35 -5.95
N VAL A 31 4.99 -4.32 -6.05
CA VAL A 31 5.13 -5.25 -7.17
C VAL A 31 4.55 -6.60 -6.76
N PRO A 32 3.66 -7.22 -7.56
CA PRO A 32 3.02 -8.50 -7.22
C PRO A 32 4.02 -9.57 -6.77
N GLN A 33 3.61 -10.38 -5.78
CA GLN A 33 4.46 -11.43 -5.24
C GLN A 33 4.98 -12.44 -6.29
N PRO A 34 4.22 -12.85 -7.32
CA PRO A 34 4.74 -13.74 -8.37
C PRO A 34 5.94 -13.15 -9.13
N GLU A 35 6.00 -11.82 -9.28
CA GLU A 35 7.06 -11.13 -10.03
C GLU A 35 8.28 -10.81 -9.16
N PHE A 36 8.07 -10.52 -7.87
CA PHE A 36 9.14 -10.11 -6.94
C PHE A 36 9.58 -11.25 -5.99
N GLY A 37 8.83 -12.34 -5.96
CA GLY A 37 9.06 -13.53 -5.14
C GLY A 37 8.70 -13.37 -3.66
N ARG A 38 9.43 -12.52 -2.92
CA ARG A 38 9.44 -12.51 -1.45
C ARG A 38 9.01 -11.19 -0.82
N ASN A 39 8.57 -11.28 0.43
CA ASN A 39 8.38 -10.12 1.30
C ASN A 39 9.71 -9.38 1.48
N SER A 40 9.81 -8.18 0.92
CA SER A 40 10.98 -7.32 1.04
C SER A 40 10.58 -5.99 1.68
N TYR A 41 11.44 -5.46 2.54
CA TYR A 41 11.22 -4.15 3.16
C TYR A 41 11.01 -3.06 2.11
N ARG A 42 11.65 -3.21 0.93
CA ARG A 42 11.53 -2.28 -0.19
C ARG A 42 10.27 -2.48 -1.05
N ASN A 43 9.64 -3.66 -1.00
CA ASN A 43 8.47 -4.00 -1.81
C ASN A 43 7.15 -3.99 -1.02
N LEU A 44 7.21 -3.82 0.31
CA LEU A 44 6.02 -3.73 1.16
C LEU A 44 5.77 -2.29 1.59
N VAL A 45 4.51 -1.88 1.50
CA VAL A 45 4.00 -0.57 1.91
C VAL A 45 2.79 -0.73 2.82
N PRO A 46 2.54 0.21 3.75
CA PRO A 46 1.34 0.21 4.54
C PRO A 46 0.15 0.73 3.72
N CYS A 47 -0.98 0.03 3.81
CA CYS A 47 -2.20 0.32 3.07
C CYS A 47 -3.38 0.35 4.06
N CYS A 48 -4.31 1.28 3.88
CA CYS A 48 -5.57 1.27 4.61
C CYS A 48 -6.52 0.22 4.02
N LEU A 49 -7.50 -0.24 4.81
CA LEU A 49 -8.45 -1.25 4.38
C LEU A 49 -9.18 -0.88 3.07
N GLU A 50 -9.59 0.39 2.94
CA GLU A 50 -10.31 0.86 1.76
C GLU A 50 -9.46 0.78 0.48
N CYS A 51 -8.21 1.27 0.53
CA CYS A 51 -7.31 1.19 -0.62
C CYS A 51 -6.93 -0.25 -0.94
N ASN A 52 -6.68 -1.07 0.08
CA ASN A 52 -6.34 -2.47 -0.08
C ASN A 52 -7.48 -3.25 -0.75
N SER A 53 -8.73 -3.00 -0.34
CA SER A 53 -9.92 -3.58 -0.96
C SER A 53 -10.14 -3.09 -2.39
N ARG A 54 -9.93 -1.79 -2.67
CA ARG A 54 -10.08 -1.22 -4.02
C ARG A 54 -9.02 -1.70 -5.01
N LYS A 55 -7.80 -1.95 -4.55
CA LYS A 55 -6.71 -2.43 -5.41
C LYS A 55 -6.85 -3.91 -5.78
N GLY A 56 -7.28 -4.75 -4.85
CA GLY A 56 -7.42 -6.18 -5.07
C GLY A 56 -6.11 -6.84 -5.57
N ALA A 57 -6.19 -7.66 -6.62
CA ALA A 57 -5.03 -8.35 -7.20
C ALA A 57 -4.21 -7.49 -8.21
N GLY A 58 -4.59 -6.23 -8.44
CA GLY A 58 -3.91 -5.34 -9.39
C GLY A 58 -2.54 -4.86 -8.90
N SER A 59 -1.73 -4.31 -9.81
CA SER A 59 -0.42 -3.73 -9.48
C SER A 59 -0.57 -2.36 -8.79
N ALA A 60 0.39 -1.97 -7.95
CA ALA A 60 0.36 -0.65 -7.32
C ALA A 60 0.45 0.48 -8.35
N ARG A 61 1.15 0.23 -9.46
CA ARG A 61 1.29 1.20 -10.56
C ARG A 61 -0.07 1.52 -11.16
N ASP A 62 -0.85 0.51 -11.53
CA ASP A 62 -2.18 0.69 -12.14
C ASP A 62 -3.15 1.36 -11.16
N PHE A 63 -3.10 0.97 -9.89
CA PHE A 63 -3.94 1.56 -8.85
C PHE A 63 -3.61 3.03 -8.60
N SER A 64 -2.32 3.38 -8.53
CA SER A 64 -1.86 4.75 -8.30
C SER A 64 -2.17 5.68 -9.48
N ALA A 65 -2.12 5.17 -10.72
CA ALA A 65 -2.51 5.93 -11.91
C ALA A 65 -3.99 6.40 -11.84
N GLY A 66 -4.87 5.58 -11.27
CA GLY A 66 -6.28 5.94 -11.05
C GLY A 66 -6.51 7.00 -9.96
N PHE A 67 -5.59 7.15 -9.01
CA PHE A 67 -5.69 8.18 -7.95
C PHE A 67 -5.25 9.57 -8.44
N ILE A 68 -4.27 9.64 -9.34
CA ILE A 68 -3.80 10.91 -9.91
C ILE A 68 -4.79 11.46 -10.96
N ALA A 69 -5.47 10.59 -11.70
CA ALA A 69 -6.45 10.99 -12.72
C ALA A 69 -7.75 11.60 -12.15
N GLY A 70 -8.03 11.43 -10.85
CA GLY A 70 -9.20 11.99 -10.17
C GLY A 70 -8.95 13.31 -9.42
N ALA A 71 -7.76 13.89 -9.55
CA ALA A 71 -7.36 15.14 -8.88
C ALA A 71 -7.44 16.38 -9.80
N THR A 72 -8.29 16.34 -10.84
CA THR A 72 -8.54 17.46 -11.76
C THR A 72 -9.92 18.05 -11.54
#